data_AF-Q5P4X6-F1
#
_entry.id   AF-Q5P4X6-F1
#
_cell.length_a   1.000
_cell.length_b   1.000
_cell.length_c   1.000
_cell.angle_alpha   90.00
_cell.angle_beta   90.00
_cell.angle_gamma   90.00
#
_symmetry.space_group_name_H-M   'P 1'
#
loop_
_entity.id
_entity.type
_entity.pdbx_description
1 polymer ?
#
loop_
_entity_poly.entity_id
_entity_poly.type
_entity_poly.pdbx_seq_one_letter_code
_entity_poly.pdbx_strand_id
1 'polypeptide(L)'
;MAESRANRTNENGVWRYLDQSDAELVCLSHFDYPIEAVDDFIDGLHGVTLPEETIVLLRGMRHDALQAYIGKNIALMEAHLRGLHMACRAAGMLDAARIGVKFKRGRKPNTPGPVRKAIAKLLAKSPELKNPDLWKAIEAKPPRGWQVFDNRVGRYIEGPKAGPHMNMSYARFCTVASEERKKRNG
;
A
#
# COMPACT_ATOMS: atom_id res chain seq x y z
N MET A 1 32.85 6.22 5.21
CA MET A 1 31.98 7.02 6.09
C MET A 1 30.58 6.94 5.54
N ALA A 2 29.72 6.15 6.18
CA ALA A 2 28.35 5.93 5.76
C ALA A 2 27.45 6.98 6.43
N GLU A 3 26.86 7.86 5.64
CA GLU A 3 25.88 8.83 6.13
C GLU A 3 24.66 8.09 6.69
N SER A 4 24.35 8.39 7.95
CA SER A 4 23.21 7.83 8.66
C SER A 4 21.90 8.19 7.92
N ARG A 5 21.07 7.19 7.66
CA ARG A 5 19.68 7.32 7.18
C ARG A 5 18.77 7.94 8.25
N ALA A 6 19.12 9.12 8.74
CA ALA A 6 18.31 9.85 9.68
C ALA A 6 17.03 10.35 8.96
N ASN A 7 15.89 9.87 9.46
CA ASN A 7 14.63 10.60 9.62
C ASN A 7 14.34 11.67 8.56
N ARG A 8 13.61 11.29 7.51
CA ARG A 8 12.87 12.26 6.69
C ARG A 8 11.37 12.07 6.85
N THR A 9 10.84 12.56 7.97
CA THR A 9 9.47 13.09 8.02
C THR A 9 9.41 14.24 7.02
N ASN A 10 8.46 14.23 6.09
CA ASN A 10 8.22 15.42 5.28
C ASN A 10 7.57 16.50 6.15
N GLU A 11 7.78 17.72 5.70
CA GLU A 11 7.35 19.05 6.15
C GLU A 11 5.86 19.19 6.53
N ASN A 12 5.06 18.12 6.36
CA ASN A 12 3.61 18.11 6.45
C ASN A 12 3.05 17.26 7.61
N GLY A 13 3.87 16.72 8.51
CA GLY A 13 3.38 15.94 9.66
C GLY A 13 2.66 14.63 9.28
N VAL A 14 2.98 14.07 8.11
CA VAL A 14 2.42 12.82 7.62
C VAL A 14 3.35 11.68 8.04
N TRP A 15 2.84 10.70 8.79
CA TRP A 15 3.53 9.44 9.01
C TRP A 15 3.84 8.83 7.64
N ARG A 16 5.12 8.75 7.28
CA ARG A 16 5.54 8.05 6.08
C ARG A 16 5.61 6.56 6.42
N TYR A 17 4.59 5.82 5.99
CA TYR A 17 4.54 4.36 5.93
C TYR A 17 5.52 3.78 4.90
N LEU A 18 6.72 4.35 4.81
CA LEU A 18 7.72 4.00 3.81
C LEU A 18 8.87 3.29 4.51
N ASP A 19 9.00 2.03 4.13
CA ASP A 19 10.13 1.13 4.32
C ASP A 19 10.37 0.77 5.80
N GLN A 20 9.74 -0.34 6.24
CA GLN A 20 10.12 -1.20 7.39
C GLN A 20 11.28 -0.64 8.24
N SER A 21 11.00 0.45 8.94
CA SER A 21 11.91 1.08 9.89
C SER A 21 11.30 0.85 11.25
N ASP A 22 12.15 0.70 12.26
CA ASP A 22 11.87 0.09 13.57
C ASP A 22 10.60 0.59 14.30
N ALA A 23 10.03 1.74 13.90
CA ALA A 23 8.72 2.21 14.32
C ALA A 23 7.55 1.26 13.96
N GLU A 24 7.59 0.55 12.82
CA GLU A 24 6.59 -0.50 12.49
C GLU A 24 6.70 -1.70 13.45
N LEU A 25 7.91 -2.08 13.86
CA LEU A 25 8.14 -3.24 14.73
C LEU A 25 7.70 -3.01 16.18
N VAL A 26 7.81 -1.77 16.67
CA VAL A 26 7.32 -1.37 17.99
C VAL A 26 5.79 -1.27 18.01
N CYS A 27 5.16 -0.78 16.94
CA CYS A 27 3.70 -0.67 16.85
C CYS A 27 2.99 -2.01 16.60
N LEU A 28 3.58 -2.94 15.86
CA LEU A 28 2.96 -4.24 15.53
C LEU A 28 3.02 -5.25 16.69
N SER A 29 3.96 -5.10 17.63
CA SER A 29 4.17 -6.09 18.70
C SER A 29 3.33 -5.84 19.96
N HIS A 30 2.86 -4.61 20.18
CA HIS A 30 2.17 -4.22 21.42
C HIS A 30 0.70 -3.84 21.25
N PHE A 31 0.22 -3.69 20.02
CA PHE A 31 -1.14 -3.24 19.74
C PHE A 31 -1.84 -4.17 18.75
N ASP A 32 -3.11 -4.47 19.02
CA ASP A 32 -3.94 -5.34 18.18
C ASP A 32 -4.11 -4.83 16.73
N TYR A 33 -3.78 -3.55 16.47
CA TYR A 33 -3.99 -2.90 15.17
C TYR A 33 -2.79 -2.03 14.76
N PRO A 34 -2.43 -2.03 13.46
CA PRO A 34 -1.40 -1.15 12.92
C PRO A 34 -1.87 0.31 12.95
N ILE A 35 -0.92 1.26 12.99
CA ILE A 35 -1.20 2.70 13.12
C ILE A 35 -1.99 3.24 11.90
N GLU A 36 -1.86 2.63 10.73
CA GLU A 36 -2.64 2.91 9.53
C GLU A 36 -4.14 2.68 9.75
N ALA A 37 -4.49 1.62 10.48
CA ALA A 37 -5.88 1.30 10.79
C ALA A 37 -6.48 2.30 11.79
N VAL A 38 -5.64 2.87 12.66
CA VAL A 38 -6.03 3.97 13.56
C VAL A 38 -6.31 5.23 12.77
N ASP A 39 -5.44 5.59 11.82
CA ASP A 39 -5.63 6.73 10.93
C ASP A 39 -6.90 6.61 10.09
N ASP A 40 -7.12 5.43 9.49
CA ASP A 40 -8.33 5.17 8.72
C ASP A 40 -9.59 5.29 9.60
N PHE A 41 -9.53 4.85 10.86
CA PHE A 41 -10.66 4.99 11.78
C PHE A 41 -10.97 6.47 12.10
N ILE A 42 -9.95 7.25 12.42
CA ILE A 42 -10.07 8.68 12.74
C ILE A 42 -10.63 9.48 11.55
N ASP A 43 -10.19 9.15 10.34
CA ASP A 43 -10.62 9.84 9.12
C ASP A 43 -12.00 9.38 8.61
N GLY A 44 -12.74 8.57 9.40
CA GLY A 44 -14.08 8.08 9.05
C GLY A 44 -14.08 7.09 7.89
N LEU A 45 -12.90 6.53 7.58
CA LEU A 45 -12.67 5.72 6.39
C LEU A 45 -13.23 4.29 6.51
N HIS A 46 -13.71 3.93 7.70
CA HIS A 46 -14.40 2.67 8.01
C HIS A 46 -15.94 2.79 8.04
N GLY A 47 -16.51 3.93 7.62
CA GLY A 47 -17.97 4.12 7.62
C GLY A 47 -18.56 4.32 9.02
N VAL A 48 -17.70 4.51 10.03
CA VAL A 48 -18.08 5.02 11.34
C VAL A 48 -17.97 6.53 11.29
N THR A 49 -19.09 7.21 11.50
CA THR A 49 -19.11 8.65 11.69
C THR A 49 -18.84 8.92 13.17
N LEU A 50 -17.68 9.47 13.46
CA LEU A 50 -17.34 9.95 14.80
C LEU A 50 -17.85 11.38 14.98
N PRO A 51 -18.21 11.79 16.20
CA PRO A 51 -18.44 13.20 16.51
C PRO A 51 -17.17 14.02 16.23
N GLU A 52 -17.32 15.26 15.78
CA GLU A 52 -16.20 16.14 15.39
C GLU A 52 -15.23 16.34 16.57
N GLU A 53 -15.75 16.51 17.79
CA GLU A 53 -14.95 16.63 19.00
C GLU A 53 -14.09 15.40 19.28
N THR A 54 -14.60 14.21 18.92
CA THR A 54 -13.85 12.95 19.04
C THR A 54 -12.75 12.88 17.99
N ILE A 55 -13.03 13.30 16.75
CA ILE A 55 -12.02 13.36 15.68
C ILE A 55 -10.89 14.31 16.06
N VAL A 56 -11.22 15.51 16.55
CA VAL A 56 -10.23 16.50 16.99
C VAL A 56 -9.35 15.94 18.11
N LEU A 57 -9.96 15.31 19.12
CA LEU A 57 -9.22 14.67 20.21
C LEU A 57 -8.25 13.59 19.71
N LEU A 58 -8.74 12.64 18.91
CA LEU A 58 -7.93 11.53 18.41
C LEU A 58 -6.78 12.01 17.50
N ARG A 59 -7.03 13.03 16.67
CA ARG A 59 -5.99 13.67 15.85
C ARG A 59 -4.94 14.37 16.69
N GLY A 60 -5.34 15.02 17.79
CA GLY A 60 -4.42 15.62 18.77
C GLY A 60 -3.50 14.58 19.39
N MET A 61 -4.08 13.49 19.91
CA MET A 61 -3.30 12.38 20.49
C MET A 61 -2.32 11.75 19.49
N ARG A 62 -2.74 11.59 18.22
CA ARG A 62 -1.86 11.15 17.13
C ARG A 62 -0.72 12.13 16.86
N HIS A 63 -1.01 13.43 16.87
CA HIS A 63 -0.01 14.47 16.69
C HIS A 63 1.04 14.42 17.80
N ASP A 64 0.62 14.30 19.06
CA ASP A 64 1.52 14.24 20.22
C ASP A 64 2.45 13.01 20.15
N ALA A 65 1.91 11.85 19.74
CA ALA A 65 2.71 10.66 19.48
C ALA A 65 3.81 10.90 18.43
N LEU A 66 3.47 11.60 17.33
CA LEU A 66 4.42 11.94 16.28
C LEU A 66 5.48 12.94 16.77
N GLN A 67 5.10 13.95 17.56
CA GLN A 67 6.05 14.90 18.12
C GLN A 67 7.03 14.22 19.08
N ALA A 68 6.54 13.30 19.92
CA ALA A 68 7.40 12.51 20.80
C ALA A 68 8.40 11.64 20.00
N TYR A 69 7.96 11.05 18.89
CA TYR A 69 8.84 10.30 17.98
C TYR A 69 9.89 11.19 17.30
N ILE A 70 9.50 12.35 16.77
CA ILE A 70 10.41 13.33 16.17
C ILE A 70 11.45 13.81 17.20
N GLY A 71 11.01 14.03 18.44
CA GLY A 71 11.87 14.35 19.58
C GLY A 71 12.71 13.17 20.09
N LYS A 72 12.63 11.99 19.46
CA LYS A 72 13.32 10.74 19.85
C LYS A 72 12.99 10.27 21.27
N ASN A 73 11.85 10.68 21.83
CA ASN A 73 11.36 10.22 23.12
C ASN A 73 10.43 9.02 22.93
N ILE A 74 11.02 7.83 22.81
CA ILE A 74 10.30 6.60 22.48
C ILE A 74 9.29 6.20 23.57
N ALA A 75 9.65 6.33 24.85
CA ALA A 75 8.74 6.00 25.95
C ALA A 75 7.48 6.89 25.95
N LEU A 76 7.65 8.19 25.67
CA LEU A 76 6.52 9.11 25.57
C LEU A 76 5.67 8.82 24.31
N MET A 77 6.31 8.53 23.18
CA MET A 77 5.60 8.10 21.97
C MET A 77 4.75 6.86 22.24
N GLU A 78 5.32 5.83 22.87
CA GLU A 78 4.59 4.61 23.23
C GLU A 78 3.40 4.91 24.15
N ALA A 79 3.57 5.77 25.16
CA ALA A 79 2.48 6.17 26.04
C ALA A 79 1.34 6.85 25.28
N HIS A 80 1.65 7.76 24.36
CA HIS A 80 0.65 8.41 23.52
C HIS A 80 -0.06 7.42 22.58
N LEU A 81 0.67 6.48 21.99
CA LEU A 81 0.08 5.43 21.15
C LEU A 81 -0.84 4.51 21.95
N ARG A 82 -0.46 4.10 23.17
CA ARG A 82 -1.34 3.33 24.07
C ARG A 82 -2.63 4.08 24.36
N GLY A 83 -2.52 5.36 24.71
CA GLY A 83 -3.69 6.22 24.93
C GLY A 83 -4.58 6.31 23.71
N LEU A 84 -3.98 6.51 22.53
CA LEU A 84 -4.69 6.62 21.26
C LEU A 84 -5.45 5.33 20.92
N HIS A 85 -4.80 4.16 21.01
CA HIS A 85 -5.48 2.87 20.77
C HIS A 85 -6.64 2.64 21.72
N MET A 86 -6.49 2.94 23.01
CA MET A 86 -7.57 2.82 23.99
C MET A 86 -8.74 3.76 23.67
N ALA A 87 -8.44 5.01 23.30
CA ALA A 87 -9.45 5.99 22.90
C ALA A 87 -10.20 5.55 21.63
N CYS A 88 -9.49 5.05 20.61
CA CYS A 88 -10.13 4.52 19.41
C CYS A 88 -11.02 3.30 19.70
N ARG A 89 -10.59 2.38 20.58
CA ARG A 89 -11.43 1.26 21.02
C ARG A 89 -12.70 1.73 21.70
N ALA A 90 -12.59 2.68 22.63
CA ALA A 90 -13.74 3.28 23.32
C ALA A 90 -14.69 4.01 22.35
N ALA A 91 -14.14 4.61 21.30
CA ALA A 91 -14.90 5.29 20.25
C ALA A 91 -15.57 4.34 19.23
N GLY A 92 -15.45 3.01 19.39
CA GLY A 92 -16.14 2.03 18.55
C GLY A 92 -15.28 1.38 17.46
N MET A 93 -13.94 1.51 17.53
CA MET A 93 -13.04 0.83 16.57
C MET A 93 -13.19 -0.71 16.61
N LEU A 94 -13.52 -1.29 17.77
CA LEU A 94 -13.81 -2.73 17.88
C LEU A 94 -15.08 -3.14 17.15
N ASP A 95 -16.12 -2.30 17.17
CA ASP A 95 -17.36 -2.58 16.45
C ASP A 95 -17.16 -2.42 14.94
N ALA A 96 -16.37 -1.43 14.51
CA ALA A 96 -15.93 -1.28 13.12
C ALA A 96 -15.12 -2.50 12.63
N ALA A 97 -14.25 -3.04 13.49
CA ALA A 97 -13.48 -4.25 13.20
C ALA A 97 -14.37 -5.51 13.15
N ARG A 98 -15.38 -5.60 14.02
CA ARG A 98 -16.31 -6.75 14.12
C ARG A 98 -17.31 -6.83 12.97
N ILE A 99 -17.69 -5.70 12.36
CA ILE A 99 -18.57 -5.63 11.18
C ILE A 99 -17.87 -6.15 9.91
N GLY A 100 -16.56 -6.44 9.96
CA GLY A 100 -15.86 -7.04 8.83
C GLY A 100 -15.88 -6.13 7.60
N VAL A 101 -15.79 -4.80 7.80
CA VAL A 101 -15.53 -3.87 6.71
C VAL A 101 -14.11 -4.13 6.24
N LYS A 102 -13.97 -5.11 5.34
CA LYS A 102 -12.72 -5.48 4.68
C LYS A 102 -12.01 -4.20 4.24
N PHE A 103 -10.77 -4.07 4.71
CA PHE A 103 -9.74 -3.12 4.33
C PHE A 103 -10.05 -2.41 3.00
N LYS A 104 -10.14 -1.09 3.07
CA LYS A 104 -10.62 -0.21 2.00
C LYS A 104 -10.27 -0.68 0.59
N ARG A 105 -11.33 -0.84 -0.20
CA ARG A 105 -11.34 -0.74 -1.67
C ARG A 105 -10.14 -1.44 -2.32
N GLY A 106 -9.97 -2.73 -2.00
CA GLY A 106 -9.33 -3.64 -2.95
C GLY A 106 -9.88 -3.34 -4.35
N ARG A 107 -9.03 -3.38 -5.37
CA ARG A 107 -9.46 -3.22 -6.78
C ARG A 107 -10.78 -3.95 -6.95
N LYS A 108 -11.81 -3.29 -7.51
CA LYS A 108 -13.10 -3.97 -7.80
C LYS A 108 -12.75 -5.33 -8.39
N PRO A 109 -13.35 -6.43 -7.91
CA PRO A 109 -13.09 -7.76 -8.43
C PRO A 109 -13.06 -7.70 -9.97
N ASN A 110 -12.04 -8.30 -10.57
CA ASN A 110 -11.78 -8.29 -12.02
C ASN A 110 -11.27 -6.97 -12.63
N THR A 111 -10.87 -5.96 -11.85
CA THR A 111 -10.22 -4.76 -12.41
C THR A 111 -8.83 -5.10 -12.95
N PRO A 112 -8.56 -4.93 -14.25
CA PRO A 112 -7.27 -5.28 -14.83
C PRO A 112 -6.14 -4.40 -14.27
N GLY A 113 -5.02 -5.02 -13.94
CA GLY A 113 -3.81 -4.33 -13.48
C GLY A 113 -3.09 -3.53 -14.57
N PRO A 114 -2.12 -2.66 -14.22
CA PRO A 114 -1.52 -1.71 -15.16
C PRO A 114 -0.80 -2.43 -16.30
N VAL A 115 -0.09 -3.52 -15.98
CA VAL A 115 0.54 -4.41 -16.96
C VAL A 115 -0.51 -5.09 -17.86
N ARG A 116 -1.58 -5.66 -17.30
CA ARG A 116 -2.68 -6.25 -18.09
C ARG A 116 -3.34 -5.22 -19.01
N LYS A 117 -3.55 -3.98 -18.55
CA LYS A 117 -4.06 -2.87 -19.37
C LYS A 117 -3.10 -2.51 -20.51
N ALA A 118 -1.79 -2.50 -20.25
CA ALA A 118 -0.79 -2.26 -21.29
C ALA A 118 -0.78 -3.38 -22.34
N ILE A 119 -0.83 -4.64 -21.92
CA ILE A 119 -0.98 -5.82 -22.79
C ILE A 119 -2.23 -5.68 -23.66
N ALA A 120 -3.39 -5.43 -23.04
CA ALA A 120 -4.66 -5.28 -23.74
C ALA A 120 -4.64 -4.13 -24.76
N LYS A 121 -3.95 -3.02 -24.46
CA LYS A 121 -3.78 -1.88 -25.36
C LYS A 121 -2.88 -2.20 -26.55
N LEU A 122 -1.78 -2.93 -26.34
CA LEU A 122 -0.89 -3.36 -27.42
C LEU A 122 -1.59 -4.35 -28.35
N LEU A 123 -2.28 -5.35 -27.78
CA LEU A 123 -3.10 -6.29 -28.54
C LEU A 123 -4.28 -5.63 -29.24
N ALA A 124 -4.78 -4.48 -28.75
CA ALA A 124 -5.79 -3.70 -29.46
C ALA A 124 -5.28 -3.12 -30.78
N LYS A 125 -4.01 -2.69 -30.79
CA LYS A 125 -3.37 -2.07 -31.95
C LYS A 125 -2.80 -3.10 -32.91
N SER A 126 -2.32 -4.22 -32.39
CA SER A 126 -1.65 -5.25 -33.17
C SER A 126 -1.99 -6.63 -32.60
N PRO A 127 -3.12 -7.23 -33.02
CA PRO A 127 -3.62 -8.50 -32.49
C PRO A 127 -2.66 -9.68 -32.69
N GLU A 128 -1.90 -9.66 -33.79
CA GLU A 128 -0.96 -10.72 -34.21
C GLU A 128 0.36 -10.73 -33.41
N LEU A 129 0.59 -9.75 -32.53
CA LEU A 129 1.83 -9.68 -31.76
C LEU A 129 2.02 -10.94 -30.91
N LYS A 130 3.18 -11.58 -31.04
CA LYS A 130 3.56 -12.75 -30.23
C LYS A 130 3.99 -12.33 -28.82
N ASN A 131 3.98 -13.26 -27.88
CA ASN A 131 4.36 -12.99 -26.48
C ASN A 131 5.75 -12.37 -26.31
N PRO A 132 6.81 -12.80 -27.04
CA PRO A 132 8.12 -12.17 -26.95
C PRO A 132 8.12 -10.70 -27.41
N ASP A 133 7.36 -10.37 -28.45
CA ASP A 133 7.31 -9.01 -28.99
C ASP A 133 6.47 -8.08 -28.08
N LEU A 134 5.41 -8.60 -27.47
CA LEU A 134 4.67 -7.89 -26.42
C LEU A 134 5.54 -7.60 -25.21
N TRP A 135 6.40 -8.54 -24.82
CA TRP A 135 7.33 -8.34 -23.71
C TRP A 135 8.30 -7.21 -24.01
N LYS A 136 8.96 -7.27 -25.18
CA LYS A 136 9.88 -6.21 -25.63
C LYS A 136 9.19 -4.84 -25.71
N ALA A 137 7.94 -4.79 -26.16
CA ALA A 137 7.18 -3.54 -26.22
C ALA A 137 6.88 -2.96 -24.83
N ILE A 138 6.62 -3.82 -23.83
CA ILE A 138 6.39 -3.41 -22.44
C ILE A 138 7.70 -3.07 -21.73
N GLU A 139 8.79 -3.75 -22.05
CA GLU A 139 10.14 -3.43 -21.59
C GLU A 139 10.62 -2.08 -22.09
N ALA A 140 10.39 -1.76 -23.37
CA ALA A 140 10.73 -0.47 -23.96
C ALA A 140 9.88 0.68 -23.37
N LYS A 141 8.65 0.40 -22.95
CA LYS A 141 7.73 1.39 -22.38
C LYS A 141 6.90 0.81 -21.23
N PRO A 142 7.49 0.64 -20.05
CA PRO A 142 6.79 0.07 -18.92
C PRO A 142 5.70 1.04 -18.41
N PRO A 143 4.63 0.51 -17.81
CA PRO A 143 3.66 1.35 -17.11
C PRO A 143 4.34 2.23 -16.05
N ARG A 144 3.82 3.43 -15.78
CA ARG A 144 4.44 4.39 -14.85
C ARG A 144 4.74 3.74 -13.49
N GLY A 145 6.02 3.79 -13.10
CA GLY A 145 6.53 3.21 -11.84
C GLY A 145 6.79 1.71 -11.88
N TRP A 146 6.58 1.04 -13.02
CA TRP A 146 6.93 -0.37 -13.19
C TRP A 146 8.30 -0.50 -13.85
N GLN A 147 9.01 -1.57 -13.50
CA GLN A 147 10.32 -1.89 -14.06
C GLN A 147 10.31 -3.31 -14.58
N VAL A 148 10.97 -3.54 -15.71
CA VAL A 148 11.13 -4.87 -16.31
C VAL A 148 12.56 -5.34 -16.04
N PHE A 149 12.68 -6.58 -15.61
CA PHE A 149 13.96 -7.21 -15.29
C PHE A 149 14.14 -8.47 -16.14
N ASP A 150 15.35 -8.66 -16.66
CA ASP A 150 15.86 -9.90 -17.23
C ASP A 150 17.24 -10.15 -16.63
N ASN A 151 17.29 -11.01 -15.61
CA ASN A 151 18.53 -11.31 -14.88
C ASN A 151 18.62 -12.82 -14.58
N ARG A 152 19.60 -13.22 -13.74
CA ARG A 152 19.82 -14.64 -13.38
C ARG A 152 18.59 -15.31 -12.73
N VAL A 153 17.70 -14.55 -12.10
CA VAL A 153 16.44 -15.03 -11.49
C VAL A 153 15.34 -15.23 -12.56
N GLY A 154 15.55 -14.71 -13.76
CA GLY A 154 14.67 -14.82 -14.92
C GLY A 154 14.04 -13.49 -15.31
N ARG A 155 12.96 -13.59 -16.08
CA ARG A 155 12.21 -12.45 -16.61
C ARG A 155 10.98 -12.14 -15.76
N TYR A 156 10.87 -10.90 -15.29
CA TYR A 156 9.74 -10.45 -14.48
C TYR A 156 9.55 -8.92 -14.55
N ILE A 157 8.39 -8.45 -14.11
CA ILE A 157 8.03 -7.05 -14.01
C ILE A 157 7.69 -6.74 -12.55
N GLU A 158 8.32 -5.72 -11.98
CA GLU A 158 8.02 -5.25 -10.62
C GLU A 158 7.26 -3.94 -10.63
N GLY A 159 6.33 -3.82 -9.69
CA GLY A 159 5.55 -2.60 -9.48
C GLY A 159 6.27 -1.59 -8.57
N PRO A 160 5.77 -0.34 -8.52
CA PRO A 160 6.39 0.77 -7.77
C PRO A 160 6.34 0.61 -6.24
N LYS A 161 5.64 -0.41 -5.73
CA LYS A 161 5.59 -0.75 -4.31
C LYS A 161 6.07 -2.19 -4.19
N ALA A 162 7.12 -2.41 -3.41
CA ALA A 162 7.65 -3.74 -3.13
C ALA A 162 6.56 -4.57 -2.42
N GLY A 163 6.09 -5.64 -3.06
CA GLY A 163 5.10 -6.53 -2.48
C GLY A 163 4.82 -7.73 -3.41
N PRO A 164 4.59 -8.93 -2.85
CA PRO A 164 4.46 -10.18 -3.62
C PRO A 164 3.28 -10.16 -4.61
N HIS A 165 2.28 -9.31 -4.39
CA HIS A 165 1.10 -9.17 -5.25
C HIS A 165 1.25 -8.12 -6.36
N MET A 166 2.38 -7.41 -6.42
CA MET A 166 2.66 -6.36 -7.41
C MET A 166 3.71 -6.80 -8.43
N ASN A 167 4.26 -8.01 -8.33
CA ASN A 167 5.23 -8.56 -9.27
C ASN A 167 4.55 -9.50 -10.28
N MET A 168 5.05 -9.53 -11.51
CA MET A 168 4.54 -10.39 -12.58
C MET A 168 5.70 -11.12 -13.25
N SER A 169 5.77 -12.43 -13.06
CA SER A 169 6.72 -13.28 -13.78
C SER A 169 6.39 -13.34 -15.28
N TYR A 170 7.38 -13.65 -16.11
CA TYR A 170 7.20 -13.86 -17.54
C TYR A 170 6.18 -14.96 -17.86
N ALA A 171 6.15 -16.04 -17.06
CA ALA A 171 5.13 -17.08 -17.20
C ALA A 171 3.72 -16.52 -16.99
N ARG A 172 3.50 -15.75 -15.91
CA ARG A 172 2.22 -15.11 -15.64
C ARG A 172 1.85 -14.10 -16.73
N PHE A 173 2.83 -13.34 -17.23
CA PHE A 173 2.66 -12.43 -18.35
C PHE A 173 2.13 -13.15 -19.60
N CYS A 174 2.73 -14.29 -19.97
CA CYS A 174 2.30 -15.08 -21.11
C CYS A 174 0.87 -15.61 -20.95
N THR A 175 0.51 -16.05 -19.74
CA THR A 175 -0.88 -16.44 -19.42
C THR A 175 -1.84 -15.27 -19.60
N VAL A 176 -1.51 -14.09 -19.04
CA VAL A 176 -2.33 -12.88 -19.16
C VAL A 176 -2.49 -12.45 -20.62
N ALA A 177 -1.41 -12.44 -21.41
CA ALA A 177 -1.48 -12.12 -22.83
C ALA A 177 -2.39 -13.09 -23.59
N SER A 178 -2.34 -14.38 -23.27
CA SER A 178 -3.20 -15.40 -23.88
C SER A 178 -4.68 -15.21 -23.49
N GLU A 179 -4.96 -14.90 -22.21
CA GLU A 179 -6.31 -14.57 -21.74
C GLU A 179 -6.87 -13.33 -22.47
N GLU A 180 -6.06 -12.27 -22.64
CA GLU A 180 -6.49 -11.05 -23.33
C GLU A 180 -6.68 -11.25 -24.84
N ARG A 181 -5.94 -12.17 -25.49
CA ARG A 181 -6.23 -12.57 -26.88
C ARG A 181 -7.55 -13.33 -27.00
N LYS A 182 -7.81 -14.28 -26.11
CA LYS A 182 -9.05 -15.08 -26.12
C LYS A 182 -10.30 -14.21 -25.98
N LYS A 183 -10.28 -13.20 -25.11
CA LYS A 183 -11.38 -12.24 -24.93
C LYS A 183 -11.69 -11.39 -26.17
N ARG A 184 -10.80 -11.36 -27.17
CA ARG A 184 -10.97 -10.58 -28.40
C ARG A 184 -11.46 -11.44 -29.56
N ASN A 185 -11.08 -12.72 -29.56
CA ASN A 185 -11.40 -13.66 -30.64
C ASN A 185 -12.68 -14.47 -30.37
N GLY A 186 -13.32 -14.27 -29.21
CA GLY A 186 -14.64 -14.78 -28.86
C GLY A 186 -15.51 -13.65 -28.34
#